data_AF-A0A4Y2I1X1-F1
#
_entry.id   AF-A0A4Y2I1X1-F1
#
_cell.length_a   1.000
_cell.length_b   1.000
_cell.length_c   1.000
_cell.angle_alpha   90.00
_cell.angle_beta   90.00
_cell.angle_gamma   90.00
#
_symmetry.space_group_name_H-M   'P 1'
#
loop_
_entity.id
_entity.type
_entity.pdbx_description
1 polymer ?
#
loop_
_entity_poly.entity_id
_entity_poly.type
_entity_poly.pdbx_seq_one_letter_code
_entity_poly.pdbx_strand_id
1 'polypeptide(L)'
;MLFKDTPGSLDVTDPAGDNEGLKKRTSLIEKSKVLDLIGNLHCDIFYQDRLLLNLVDLKVKLIRSKPEFCLIAPANANYNVIIEHASLFVRKVKVSPGVLLGHAKALQSTSARYPIDRVLSKMYSISKGSFSFSQDNVFLGQMPKRLIIACVDNDAFNGTYNSNPFHFKHNNLNFLGVYVDGNPINSKPLEPDYSNGQSIRAFNSLLVGSGKLASNKGIYINRDEFIQGCTLYAFDLTPDLCDGSHLNLVNQGNLRIELKFASALEKTISVLVYVEFQNMIEITNSRNVLCDFSI
;
A
#
# COMPACT_ATOMS: atom_id res chain seq x y z
N MET A 1 -9.97 -14.35 7.01
CA MET A 1 -9.91 -13.32 8.07
C MET A 1 -10.60 -12.00 7.69
N LEU A 2 -11.60 -12.03 6.80
CA LEU A 2 -12.25 -10.84 6.22
C LEU A 2 -13.34 -10.27 7.15
N PHE A 3 -12.97 -9.90 8.38
CA PHE A 3 -13.84 -9.11 9.23
C PHE A 3 -13.18 -7.75 9.43
N LYS A 4 -13.75 -6.73 8.80
CA LYS A 4 -13.30 -5.34 8.90
C LYS A 4 -13.57 -4.83 10.32
N ASP A 5 -12.68 -4.00 10.83
CA ASP A 5 -12.91 -3.28 12.09
C ASP A 5 -14.13 -2.37 11.98
N THR A 6 -14.83 -2.17 13.11
CA THR A 6 -15.92 -1.19 13.17
C THR A 6 -15.34 0.22 13.00
N PRO A 7 -15.84 1.00 12.03
CA PRO A 7 -15.43 2.39 11.84
C PRO A 7 -15.58 3.21 13.13
N GLY A 8 -14.54 3.98 13.49
CA GLY A 8 -14.52 4.79 14.71
C GLY A 8 -14.12 4.03 15.98
N SER A 9 -14.03 2.70 15.90
CA SER A 9 -13.61 1.83 17.01
C SER A 9 -12.31 1.07 16.71
N LEU A 10 -11.50 1.56 15.77
CA LEU A 10 -10.24 0.90 15.37
C LEU A 10 -9.18 0.88 16.50
N ASP A 11 -9.27 1.82 17.45
CA ASP A 11 -8.41 1.88 18.64
C ASP A 11 -8.95 1.01 19.80
N VAL A 12 -10.13 0.41 19.67
CA VAL A 12 -10.68 -0.51 20.68
C VAL A 12 -9.93 -1.83 20.59
N THR A 13 -9.20 -2.16 21.67
CA THR A 13 -8.35 -3.36 21.75
C THR A 13 -8.95 -4.47 22.62
N ASP A 14 -10.04 -4.18 23.33
CA ASP A 14 -10.82 -5.18 24.05
C ASP A 14 -11.81 -5.87 23.10
N PRO A 15 -11.73 -7.20 22.91
CA PRO A 15 -12.71 -7.96 22.13
C PRO A 15 -14.16 -7.84 22.61
N ALA A 16 -14.39 -7.42 23.86
CA ALA A 16 -15.72 -7.16 24.40
C ALA A 16 -16.25 -5.74 24.09
N GLY A 17 -15.42 -4.86 23.53
CA GLY A 17 -15.82 -3.50 23.17
C GLY A 17 -16.55 -3.41 21.81
N ASP A 18 -16.70 -2.18 21.31
CA ASP A 18 -17.56 -1.87 20.15
C ASP A 18 -16.99 -2.28 18.77
N ASN A 19 -15.78 -2.85 18.74
CA ASN A 19 -15.17 -3.35 17.51
C ASN A 19 -15.63 -4.79 17.20
N GLU A 20 -16.75 -4.90 16.48
CA GLU A 20 -17.34 -6.16 16.03
C GLU A 20 -16.39 -6.98 15.12
N GLY A 21 -15.55 -6.31 14.35
CA GLY A 21 -14.51 -6.95 13.56
C GLY A 21 -13.50 -7.70 14.43
N LEU A 22 -12.96 -7.01 15.44
CA LEU A 22 -12.03 -7.58 16.41
C LEU A 22 -12.66 -8.75 17.17
N LYS A 23 -13.92 -8.60 17.62
CA LYS A 23 -14.66 -9.65 18.32
C LYS A 23 -14.78 -10.93 17.51
N LYS A 24 -15.14 -10.82 16.23
CA LYS A 24 -15.22 -11.96 15.29
C LYS A 24 -13.85 -12.58 15.00
N ARG A 25 -12.79 -11.78 14.87
CA ARG A 25 -11.44 -12.32 14.65
C ARG A 25 -10.93 -13.04 15.90
N THR A 26 -11.24 -12.53 17.08
CA THR A 26 -10.86 -13.14 18.36
C THR A 26 -11.51 -14.50 18.57
N SER A 27 -12.81 -14.64 18.26
CA SER A 27 -13.51 -15.93 18.42
C SER A 27 -12.98 -17.04 17.52
N LEU A 28 -12.26 -16.71 16.44
CA LEU A 28 -11.61 -17.71 15.58
C LEU A 28 -10.34 -18.31 16.21
N ILE A 29 -9.70 -17.60 17.14
CA ILE A 29 -8.40 -17.96 17.73
C ILE A 29 -8.45 -18.14 19.25
N GLU A 30 -9.62 -18.01 19.86
CA GLU A 30 -9.80 -18.18 21.30
C GLU A 30 -9.25 -19.53 21.79
N LYS A 31 -8.73 -19.55 23.02
CA LYS A 31 -8.14 -20.76 23.63
C LYS A 31 -7.00 -21.35 22.77
N SER A 32 -6.26 -20.51 22.06
CA SER A 32 -5.13 -20.89 21.20
C SER A 32 -5.50 -21.84 20.06
N LYS A 33 -6.72 -21.71 19.53
CA LYS A 33 -7.18 -22.49 18.38
C LYS A 33 -6.34 -22.17 17.14
N VAL A 34 -5.96 -23.22 16.41
CA VAL A 34 -5.26 -23.09 15.13
C VAL A 34 -6.22 -22.49 14.09
N LEU A 35 -5.74 -21.48 13.35
CA LEU A 35 -6.48 -20.78 12.32
C LEU A 35 -5.80 -20.97 10.96
N ASP A 36 -6.58 -21.46 9.99
CA ASP A 36 -6.14 -21.52 8.60
C ASP A 36 -6.34 -20.16 7.90
N LEU A 37 -5.30 -19.73 7.18
CA LEU A 37 -5.31 -18.50 6.39
C LEU A 37 -4.87 -18.79 4.96
N ILE A 38 -5.53 -18.16 3.99
CA ILE A 38 -5.15 -18.20 2.59
C ILE A 38 -5.26 -16.77 2.01
N GLY A 39 -4.28 -16.40 1.21
CA GLY A 39 -4.20 -15.09 0.58
C GLY A 39 -3.12 -15.04 -0.48
N ASN A 40 -3.14 -13.99 -1.30
CA ASN A 40 -2.10 -13.76 -2.29
C ASN A 40 -0.86 -13.17 -1.61
N LEU A 41 0.32 -13.49 -2.16
CA LEU A 41 1.54 -12.77 -1.81
C LEU A 41 1.52 -11.42 -2.52
N HIS A 42 1.53 -10.33 -1.74
CA HIS A 42 1.55 -8.96 -2.24
C HIS A 42 2.98 -8.57 -2.66
N CYS A 43 3.44 -9.09 -3.80
CA CYS A 43 4.75 -8.74 -4.38
C CYS A 43 4.56 -8.22 -5.81
N ASP A 44 5.33 -7.21 -6.20
CA ASP A 44 5.19 -6.47 -7.47
C ASP A 44 5.11 -7.40 -8.69
N ILE A 45 5.98 -8.41 -8.76
CA ILE A 45 6.02 -9.38 -9.87
C ILE A 45 4.80 -10.31 -9.93
N PHE A 46 4.10 -10.53 -8.82
CA PHE A 46 2.91 -11.38 -8.77
C PHE A 46 1.63 -10.67 -9.24
N TYR A 47 1.71 -9.35 -9.48
CA TYR A 47 0.64 -8.56 -10.09
C TYR A 47 0.79 -8.40 -11.61
N GLN A 48 1.81 -9.00 -12.22
CA GLN A 48 1.95 -9.05 -13.68
C GLN A 48 1.16 -10.24 -14.26
N ASP A 49 0.37 -9.96 -15.30
CA ASP A 49 -0.49 -10.93 -16.00
C ASP A 49 0.29 -11.97 -16.85
N ARG A 50 1.56 -11.71 -17.16
CA ARG A 50 2.42 -12.59 -17.96
C ARG A 50 2.95 -13.75 -17.13
N LEU A 51 2.85 -14.97 -17.69
CA LEU A 51 3.47 -16.16 -17.13
C LEU A 51 5.00 -16.06 -17.19
N LEU A 52 5.66 -16.47 -16.10
CA LEU A 52 7.12 -16.55 -16.05
C LEU A 52 7.63 -17.61 -17.04
N LEU A 53 8.72 -17.29 -17.76
CA LEU A 53 9.38 -18.25 -18.64
C LEU A 53 9.83 -19.50 -17.89
N ASN A 54 9.87 -20.63 -18.60
CA ASN A 54 10.44 -21.86 -18.08
C ASN A 54 11.94 -21.68 -17.79
N LEU A 55 12.46 -22.47 -16.85
CA LEU A 55 13.89 -22.47 -16.46
C LEU A 55 14.37 -21.12 -15.91
N VAL A 56 13.47 -20.39 -15.25
CA VAL A 56 13.81 -19.20 -14.45
C VAL A 56 13.57 -19.54 -12.98
N ASP A 57 14.60 -19.39 -12.17
CA ASP A 57 14.51 -19.66 -10.74
C ASP A 57 13.82 -18.50 -10.02
N LEU A 58 12.78 -18.82 -9.25
CA LEU A 58 12.08 -17.89 -8.38
C LEU A 58 12.37 -18.24 -6.92
N LYS A 59 12.97 -17.33 -6.18
CA LYS A 59 13.19 -17.45 -4.74
C LYS A 59 12.28 -16.49 -3.98
N VAL A 60 11.38 -17.05 -3.17
CA VAL A 60 10.51 -16.27 -2.28
C VAL A 60 11.05 -16.38 -0.86
N LYS A 61 11.35 -15.23 -0.24
CA LYS A 61 11.73 -15.15 1.18
C LYS A 61 10.66 -14.38 1.94
N LEU A 62 10.03 -15.05 2.90
CA LEU A 62 9.05 -14.43 3.78
C LEU A 62 9.71 -14.15 5.13
N ILE A 63 9.59 -12.91 5.61
CA ILE A 63 10.08 -12.49 6.93
C ILE A 63 8.85 -12.15 7.76
N ARG A 64 8.69 -12.82 8.90
CA ARG A 64 7.56 -12.60 9.79
C ARG A 64 7.74 -11.31 10.58
N SER A 65 6.71 -10.49 10.63
CA SER A 65 6.65 -9.33 11.53
C SER A 65 6.58 -9.76 13.00
N LYS A 66 6.91 -8.83 13.90
CA LYS A 66 6.89 -9.08 15.34
C LYS A 66 5.44 -9.31 15.84
N PRO A 67 5.22 -10.13 16.88
CA PRO A 67 3.88 -10.38 17.41
C PRO A 67 3.09 -9.11 17.78
N GLU A 68 3.77 -8.09 18.30
CA GLU A 68 3.19 -6.82 18.73
C GLU A 68 2.63 -5.99 17.56
N PHE A 69 3.09 -6.27 16.33
CA PHE A 69 2.54 -5.65 15.12
C PHE A 69 1.36 -6.47 14.56
N CYS A 70 1.42 -7.79 14.70
CA CYS A 70 0.44 -8.70 14.10
C CYS A 70 -0.80 -8.94 14.96
N LEU A 71 -0.72 -8.69 16.26
CA LEU A 71 -1.78 -8.98 17.23
C LEU A 71 -2.23 -7.72 17.97
N ILE A 72 -3.54 -7.62 18.17
CA ILE A 72 -4.15 -6.63 19.04
C ILE A 72 -4.53 -7.33 20.34
N ALA A 73 -4.08 -6.80 21.47
CA ALA A 73 -4.36 -7.32 22.81
C ALA A 73 -4.22 -6.21 23.88
N PRO A 74 -4.74 -6.42 25.09
CA PRO A 74 -4.51 -5.50 26.20
C PRO A 74 -3.01 -5.26 26.48
N ALA A 75 -2.71 -4.11 27.09
CA ALA A 75 -1.34 -3.77 27.48
C ALA A 75 -0.72 -4.87 28.38
N ASN A 76 0.55 -5.19 28.16
CA ASN A 76 1.32 -6.26 28.84
C ASN A 76 0.89 -7.71 28.52
N ALA A 77 0.12 -7.92 27.45
CA ALA A 77 -0.10 -9.26 26.93
C ALA A 77 1.22 -9.88 26.43
N ASN A 78 1.36 -11.20 26.58
CA ASN A 78 2.52 -11.96 26.10
C ASN A 78 2.06 -13.06 25.14
N TYR A 79 1.47 -12.65 24.02
CA TYR A 79 0.97 -13.56 22.99
C TYR A 79 2.01 -13.72 21.87
N ASN A 80 2.20 -14.95 21.42
CA ASN A 80 3.08 -15.24 20.30
C ASN A 80 2.29 -15.83 19.13
N VAL A 81 2.80 -15.63 17.92
CA VAL A 81 2.27 -16.22 16.69
C VAL A 81 3.22 -17.31 16.23
N ILE A 82 2.71 -18.55 16.16
CA ILE A 82 3.44 -19.72 15.69
C ILE A 82 2.85 -20.13 14.34
N ILE A 83 3.71 -20.25 13.33
CA ILE A 83 3.33 -20.80 12.02
C ILE A 83 3.56 -22.31 12.10
N GLU A 84 2.50 -23.09 12.24
CA GLU A 84 2.60 -24.55 12.27
C GLU A 84 2.92 -25.13 10.89
N HIS A 85 2.28 -24.60 9.85
CA HIS A 85 2.45 -25.04 8.48
C HIS A 85 2.28 -23.86 7.52
N ALA A 86 3.12 -23.80 6.48
CA ALA A 86 3.02 -22.83 5.41
C ALA A 86 3.20 -23.54 4.06
N SER A 87 2.32 -23.22 3.11
CA SER A 87 2.36 -23.78 1.75
C SER A 87 2.11 -22.69 0.72
N LEU A 88 2.82 -22.79 -0.41
CA LEU A 88 2.66 -21.89 -1.55
C LEU A 88 2.01 -22.66 -2.71
N PHE A 89 0.82 -22.22 -3.10
CA PHE A 89 0.12 -22.77 -4.25
C PHE A 89 0.49 -21.99 -5.52
N VAL A 90 1.17 -22.64 -6.47
CA VAL A 90 1.60 -22.02 -7.72
C VAL A 90 0.93 -22.71 -8.90
N ARG A 91 0.30 -21.93 -9.79
CA ARG A 91 -0.25 -22.43 -11.04
C ARG A 91 0.86 -22.58 -12.09
N LYS A 92 1.08 -23.81 -12.57
CA LYS A 92 1.97 -24.10 -13.70
C LYS A 92 1.15 -24.36 -14.95
N VAL A 93 1.58 -23.83 -16.09
CA VAL A 93 0.90 -24.00 -17.39
C VAL A 93 1.73 -24.90 -18.29
N LYS A 94 1.09 -25.94 -18.85
CA LYS A 94 1.70 -26.80 -19.86
C LYS A 94 1.37 -26.23 -21.24
N VAL A 95 2.40 -25.88 -22.00
CA VAL A 95 2.29 -25.32 -23.35
C VAL A 95 2.58 -26.39 -24.41
N SER A 96 2.05 -26.21 -25.63
CA SER A 96 2.30 -27.14 -26.74
C SER A 96 3.76 -27.05 -27.22
N PRO A 97 4.33 -28.12 -27.82
CA PRO A 97 5.70 -28.11 -28.33
C PRO A 97 5.97 -27.00 -29.35
N GLY A 98 5.00 -26.68 -30.21
CA GLY A 98 5.13 -25.59 -31.19
C GLY A 98 5.28 -24.21 -30.54
N VAL A 99 4.58 -23.95 -29.44
CA VAL A 99 4.71 -22.69 -28.67
C VAL A 99 6.09 -22.61 -28.00
N LEU A 100 6.59 -23.72 -27.44
CA LEU A 100 7.93 -23.77 -26.86
C LEU A 100 9.02 -23.44 -27.90
N LEU A 101 8.94 -24.03 -29.09
CA LEU A 101 9.87 -23.75 -30.19
C LEU A 101 9.76 -22.29 -30.66
N GLY A 102 8.53 -21.77 -30.74
CA GLY A 102 8.26 -20.38 -31.07
C GLY A 102 8.89 -19.41 -30.06
N HIS A 103 8.72 -19.66 -28.76
CA HIS A 103 9.37 -18.87 -27.70
C HIS A 103 10.89 -18.96 -27.77
N ALA A 104 11.46 -20.15 -27.99
CA ALA A 104 12.91 -20.31 -28.12
C ALA A 104 13.47 -19.52 -29.31
N LYS A 105 12.77 -19.51 -30.46
CA LYS A 105 13.16 -18.72 -31.63
C LYS A 105 13.01 -17.21 -31.39
N ALA A 106 11.91 -16.78 -30.76
CA ALA A 106 11.70 -15.37 -30.44
C ALA A 106 12.78 -14.81 -29.49
N LEU A 107 13.16 -15.60 -28.48
CA LEU A 107 14.20 -15.24 -27.51
C LEU A 107 15.59 -15.06 -28.13
N GLN A 108 15.85 -15.62 -29.32
CA GLN A 108 17.10 -15.36 -30.05
C GLN A 108 17.17 -13.91 -30.59
N SER A 109 16.04 -13.26 -30.80
CA SER A 109 15.96 -11.90 -31.33
C SER A 109 15.65 -10.86 -30.25
N THR A 110 14.76 -11.18 -29.30
CA THR A 110 14.33 -10.22 -28.26
C THR A 110 14.11 -10.91 -26.91
N SER A 111 14.51 -10.25 -25.83
CA SER A 111 14.24 -10.71 -24.46
C SER A 111 12.74 -10.68 -24.14
N ALA A 112 12.30 -11.56 -23.25
CA ALA A 112 10.95 -11.49 -22.70
C ALA A 112 10.86 -10.33 -21.70
N ARG A 113 9.88 -9.46 -21.89
CA ARG A 113 9.66 -8.28 -21.05
C ARG A 113 8.49 -8.49 -20.09
N TYR A 114 8.64 -8.03 -18.87
CA TYR A 114 7.65 -8.10 -17.79
C TYR A 114 7.53 -6.71 -17.17
N PRO A 115 6.59 -5.88 -17.66
CA PRO A 115 6.25 -4.63 -16.96
C PRO A 115 5.82 -4.93 -15.53
N ILE A 116 6.18 -4.11 -14.57
CA ILE A 116 5.71 -4.24 -13.19
C ILE A 116 5.37 -2.87 -12.65
N ASP A 117 4.42 -2.85 -11.71
CA ASP A 117 4.20 -1.72 -10.84
C ASP A 117 5.03 -1.97 -9.58
N ARG A 118 6.23 -1.39 -9.55
CA ARG A 118 7.15 -1.52 -8.43
C ARG A 118 6.68 -0.62 -7.28
N VAL A 119 6.53 -1.20 -6.10
CA VAL A 119 6.07 -0.47 -4.92
C VAL A 119 7.27 -0.06 -4.07
N LEU A 120 7.30 1.20 -3.62
CA LEU A 120 8.19 1.63 -2.54
C LEU A 120 7.42 2.40 -1.49
N SER A 121 7.88 2.30 -0.24
CA SER A 121 7.34 3.08 0.86
C SER A 121 8.45 3.80 1.62
N LYS A 122 8.19 5.04 1.99
CA LYS A 122 8.99 5.82 2.94
C LYS A 122 8.12 6.25 4.11
N MET A 123 8.75 6.39 5.26
CA MET A 123 8.10 6.87 6.47
C MET A 123 8.80 8.14 6.93
N TYR A 124 8.00 9.17 7.25
CA TYR A 124 8.47 10.40 7.87
C TYR A 124 7.80 10.58 9.23
N SER A 125 8.59 10.82 10.27
CA SER A 125 8.06 11.07 11.61
C SER A 125 7.78 12.56 11.80
N ILE A 126 6.57 12.91 12.25
CA ILE A 126 6.19 14.28 12.64
C ILE A 126 5.94 14.28 14.14
N SER A 127 6.65 15.15 14.86
CA SER A 127 6.55 15.26 16.32
C SER A 127 5.19 15.77 16.79
N LYS A 128 4.79 15.32 17.98
CA LYS A 128 3.71 15.93 18.76
C LYS A 128 3.91 17.46 18.83
N GLY A 129 2.81 18.22 18.73
CA GLY A 129 2.82 19.68 18.83
C GLY A 129 2.98 20.39 17.48
N SER A 130 3.38 19.68 16.42
CA SER A 130 3.53 20.27 15.08
C SER A 130 2.19 20.63 14.44
N PHE A 131 2.17 21.71 13.66
CA PHE A 131 1.03 22.17 12.86
C PHE A 131 1.22 21.94 11.36
N SER A 132 2.45 21.64 10.93
CA SER A 132 2.76 21.45 9.52
C SER A 132 3.96 20.54 9.33
N PHE A 133 4.07 20.00 8.12
CA PHE A 133 5.18 19.20 7.64
C PHE A 133 5.33 19.42 6.14
N SER A 134 6.56 19.57 5.68
CA SER A 134 6.88 19.66 4.25
C SER A 134 8.09 18.79 3.99
N GLN A 135 8.00 17.95 2.97
CA GLN A 135 9.10 17.13 2.51
C GLN A 135 9.31 17.33 1.02
N ASP A 136 10.50 17.81 0.69
CA ASP A 136 11.00 17.94 -0.67
C ASP A 136 11.78 16.67 -1.05
N ASN A 137 11.93 16.39 -2.34
CA ASN A 137 12.65 15.22 -2.85
C ASN A 137 12.20 13.91 -2.19
N VAL A 138 10.88 13.72 -2.09
CA VAL A 138 10.29 12.55 -1.43
C VAL A 138 10.87 11.25 -2.00
N PHE A 139 11.05 11.18 -3.32
CA PHE A 139 11.90 10.20 -3.98
C PHE A 139 12.87 10.90 -4.92
N LEU A 140 14.05 10.30 -5.10
CA LEU A 140 15.09 10.78 -6.01
C LEU A 140 15.06 9.93 -7.28
N GLY A 141 15.16 10.57 -8.45
CA GLY A 141 15.26 9.91 -9.74
C GLY A 141 13.94 9.87 -10.51
N GLN A 142 13.49 8.67 -10.86
CA GLN A 142 12.24 8.46 -11.59
C GLN A 142 11.06 9.03 -10.81
N MET A 143 10.10 9.63 -11.51
CA MET A 143 8.82 10.02 -10.92
C MET A 143 7.89 8.82 -10.78
N PRO A 144 7.27 8.62 -9.60
CA PRO A 144 6.26 7.58 -9.45
C PRO A 144 5.01 7.93 -10.26
N LYS A 145 4.27 6.90 -10.70
CA LYS A 145 2.97 7.05 -11.37
C LYS A 145 1.82 7.26 -10.38
N ARG A 146 1.98 6.81 -9.14
CA ARG A 146 0.97 6.91 -8.08
C ARG A 146 1.62 7.25 -6.77
N LEU A 147 0.95 8.10 -6.00
CA LEU A 147 1.30 8.45 -4.63
C LEU A 147 0.10 8.19 -3.72
N ILE A 148 0.33 7.50 -2.61
CA ILE A 148 -0.63 7.31 -1.52
C ILE A 148 0.02 7.81 -0.22
N ILE A 149 -0.71 8.66 0.50
CA ILE A 149 -0.29 9.21 1.79
C ILE A 149 -1.26 8.74 2.87
N ALA A 150 -0.72 8.25 3.97
CA ALA A 150 -1.47 7.87 5.17
C ALA A 150 -0.75 8.36 6.42
N CYS A 151 -1.50 8.67 7.48
CA CYS A 151 -0.94 8.98 8.79
C CYS A 151 -1.36 7.92 9.80
N VAL A 152 -0.43 7.46 10.62
CA VAL A 152 -0.65 6.49 11.70
C VAL A 152 0.12 6.95 12.93
N ASP A 153 -0.36 6.63 14.14
CA ASP A 153 0.40 6.92 15.35
C ASP A 153 1.77 6.20 15.30
N ASN A 154 2.83 6.86 15.77
CA ASN A 154 4.19 6.32 15.61
C ASN A 154 4.43 5.05 16.43
N ASP A 155 3.83 4.93 17.61
CA ASP A 155 3.81 3.70 18.42
C ASP A 155 3.12 2.55 17.67
N ALA A 156 1.96 2.81 17.08
CA ALA A 156 1.22 1.82 16.28
C ALA A 156 2.01 1.35 15.07
N PHE A 157 2.66 2.25 14.34
CA PHE A 157 3.52 1.89 13.21
C PHE A 157 4.66 0.93 13.61
N ASN A 158 5.29 1.18 14.76
CA ASN A 158 6.39 0.35 15.26
C ASN A 158 5.91 -0.98 15.88
N GLY A 159 4.61 -1.09 16.17
CA GLY A 159 3.94 -2.27 16.72
C GLY A 159 3.88 -2.24 18.24
N THR A 160 2.69 -2.11 18.79
CA THR A 160 2.37 -2.39 20.19
C THR A 160 1.06 -3.18 20.24
N TYR A 161 0.90 -4.07 21.22
CA TYR A 161 -0.34 -4.86 21.35
C TYR A 161 -1.60 -4.00 21.50
N ASN A 162 -1.47 -2.85 22.14
CA ASN A 162 -2.59 -1.97 22.49
C ASN A 162 -2.89 -0.90 21.42
N SER A 163 -2.34 -1.03 20.21
CA SER A 163 -2.60 -0.09 19.13
C SER A 163 -2.76 -0.80 17.79
N ASN A 164 -3.40 -0.14 16.83
CA ASN A 164 -3.71 -0.71 15.53
C ASN A 164 -2.86 -0.05 14.43
N PRO A 165 -1.89 -0.75 13.81
CA PRO A 165 -1.07 -0.18 12.74
C PRO A 165 -1.84 0.14 11.45
N PHE A 166 -3.08 -0.33 11.33
CA PHE A 166 -3.97 -0.08 10.20
C PHE A 166 -5.03 0.99 10.50
N HIS A 167 -4.94 1.68 11.63
CA HIS A 167 -5.76 2.84 11.92
C HIS A 167 -5.16 4.10 11.28
N PHE A 168 -5.62 4.43 10.08
CA PHE A 168 -5.18 5.59 9.33
C PHE A 168 -5.98 6.83 9.72
N LYS A 169 -5.37 7.70 10.53
CA LYS A 169 -6.01 8.87 11.13
C LYS A 169 -5.87 10.09 10.23
N HIS A 170 -6.92 10.91 10.13
CA HIS A 170 -6.84 12.20 9.44
C HIS A 170 -6.11 13.28 10.28
N ASN A 171 -6.03 13.14 11.60
CA ASN A 171 -5.34 14.05 12.53
C ASN A 171 -5.71 15.54 12.35
N ASN A 172 -6.98 15.82 12.00
CA ASN A 172 -7.45 17.17 11.64
C ASN A 172 -6.61 17.87 10.58
N LEU A 173 -6.05 17.11 9.62
CA LEU A 173 -5.40 17.68 8.44
C LEU A 173 -6.35 18.65 7.76
N ASN A 174 -5.90 19.86 7.46
CA ASN A 174 -6.69 20.90 6.80
C ASN A 174 -6.06 21.40 5.49
N PHE A 175 -4.86 20.92 5.17
CA PHE A 175 -4.18 21.21 3.92
C PHE A 175 -3.29 20.03 3.53
N LEU A 176 -3.45 19.55 2.30
CA LEU A 176 -2.55 18.59 1.66
C LEU A 176 -2.22 19.07 0.24
N GLY A 177 -0.96 19.49 0.06
CA GLY A 177 -0.38 19.88 -1.23
C GLY A 177 0.58 18.81 -1.74
N VAL A 178 0.49 18.51 -3.04
CA VAL A 178 1.42 17.63 -3.75
C VAL A 178 1.91 18.40 -4.97
N TYR A 179 3.23 18.51 -5.10
CA TYR A 179 3.89 19.32 -6.11
C TYR A 179 4.90 18.47 -6.88
N VAL A 180 4.93 18.66 -8.20
CA VAL A 180 5.96 18.13 -9.09
C VAL A 180 6.66 19.30 -9.75
N ASP A 181 7.97 19.41 -9.50
CA ASP A 181 8.82 20.52 -9.99
C ASP A 181 8.24 21.90 -9.64
N GLY A 182 7.71 22.03 -8.42
CA GLY A 182 7.07 23.26 -7.91
C GLY A 182 5.64 23.50 -8.39
N ASN A 183 5.15 22.74 -9.37
CA ASN A 183 3.79 22.85 -9.88
C ASN A 183 2.84 21.92 -9.10
N PRO A 184 1.68 22.40 -8.63
CA PRO A 184 0.75 21.55 -7.91
C PRO A 184 0.08 20.55 -8.87
N ILE A 185 0.07 19.27 -8.51
CA ILE A 185 -0.54 18.19 -9.33
C ILE A 185 -2.03 18.40 -9.50
N ASN A 186 -2.69 18.83 -8.44
CA ASN A 186 -4.07 19.31 -8.50
C ASN A 186 -4.04 20.83 -8.54
N SER A 187 -4.75 21.48 -9.47
CA SER A 187 -4.81 22.94 -9.57
C SER A 187 -5.13 23.64 -8.24
N LYS A 188 -5.77 22.92 -7.31
CA LYS A 188 -5.93 23.34 -5.91
C LYS A 188 -5.51 22.20 -4.97
N PRO A 189 -4.75 22.50 -3.89
CA PRO A 189 -4.55 21.59 -2.77
C PRO A 189 -5.87 21.03 -2.22
N LEU A 190 -5.76 19.96 -1.43
CA LEU A 190 -6.89 19.44 -0.66
C LEU A 190 -6.98 20.23 0.63
N GLU A 191 -8.15 20.78 0.92
CA GLU A 191 -8.42 21.57 2.12
C GLU A 191 -9.65 21.01 2.84
N PRO A 192 -9.55 19.80 3.44
CA PRO A 192 -10.67 19.20 4.13
C PRO A 192 -10.94 19.91 5.48
N ASP A 193 -12.21 19.98 5.86
CA ASP A 193 -12.64 20.34 7.21
C ASP A 193 -13.44 19.20 7.81
N TYR A 194 -12.76 18.38 8.62
CA TYR A 194 -13.34 17.19 9.23
C TYR A 194 -14.36 17.53 10.33
N SER A 195 -14.18 18.66 11.02
CA SER A 195 -15.09 19.13 12.08
C SER A 195 -16.48 19.45 11.53
N ASN A 196 -16.53 19.98 10.30
CA ASN A 196 -17.77 20.31 9.59
C ASN A 196 -18.20 19.26 8.56
N GLY A 197 -17.54 18.09 8.51
CA GLY A 197 -17.86 17.00 7.56
C GLY A 197 -17.52 17.31 6.09
N GLN A 198 -16.75 18.38 5.83
CA GLN A 198 -16.35 18.84 4.50
C GLN A 198 -15.05 18.17 4.05
N SER A 199 -15.09 16.85 3.83
CA SER A 199 -13.94 16.04 3.42
C SER A 199 -14.11 15.37 2.05
N ILE A 200 -15.14 15.73 1.29
CA ILE A 200 -15.51 15.00 0.06
C ILE A 200 -14.43 15.02 -1.02
N ARG A 201 -13.69 16.13 -1.17
CA ARG A 201 -12.55 16.21 -2.11
C ARG A 201 -11.41 15.28 -1.70
N ALA A 202 -11.17 15.11 -0.40
CA ALA A 202 -10.17 14.19 0.12
C ALA A 202 -10.58 12.72 -0.08
N PHE A 203 -11.86 12.38 0.17
CA PHE A 203 -12.35 11.03 -0.16
C PHE A 203 -12.32 10.77 -1.67
N ASN A 204 -12.70 11.75 -2.49
CA ASN A 204 -12.65 11.62 -3.94
C ASN A 204 -11.22 11.46 -4.48
N SER A 205 -10.21 12.09 -3.85
CA SER A 205 -8.81 11.91 -4.28
C SER A 205 -8.37 10.45 -4.12
N LEU A 206 -8.78 9.77 -3.05
CA LEU A 206 -8.55 8.33 -2.89
C LEU A 206 -9.11 7.51 -4.06
N LEU A 207 -10.35 7.78 -4.47
CA LEU A 207 -11.00 7.06 -5.57
C LEU A 207 -10.36 7.35 -6.93
N VAL A 208 -10.06 8.61 -7.21
CA VAL A 208 -9.43 9.04 -8.47
C VAL A 208 -7.99 8.50 -8.54
N GLY A 209 -7.17 8.78 -7.53
CA GLY A 209 -5.76 8.41 -7.52
C GLY A 209 -5.52 6.90 -7.49
N SER A 210 -6.46 6.10 -6.98
CA SER A 210 -6.41 4.64 -7.06
C SER A 210 -6.95 4.05 -8.37
N GLY A 211 -7.41 4.89 -9.31
CA GLY A 211 -8.02 4.47 -10.57
C GLY A 211 -9.33 3.70 -10.37
N LYS A 212 -10.00 3.87 -9.22
CA LYS A 212 -11.24 3.14 -8.87
C LYS A 212 -12.51 3.96 -9.05
N LEU A 213 -12.40 5.28 -9.16
CA LEU A 213 -13.54 6.12 -9.51
C LEU A 213 -14.14 5.65 -10.85
N ALA A 214 -15.47 5.44 -10.87
CA ALA A 214 -16.20 4.93 -12.03
C ALA A 214 -15.72 3.56 -12.57
N SER A 215 -14.89 2.84 -11.83
CA SER A 215 -14.54 1.46 -12.16
C SER A 215 -15.61 0.50 -11.64
N ASN A 216 -15.65 -0.69 -12.22
CA ASN A 216 -16.47 -1.82 -11.81
C ASN A 216 -15.93 -2.55 -10.56
N LYS A 217 -14.94 -1.99 -9.86
CA LYS A 217 -14.38 -2.50 -8.60
C LYS A 217 -14.29 -1.39 -7.55
N GLY A 218 -14.88 -1.62 -6.37
CA GLY A 218 -14.75 -0.69 -5.24
C GLY A 218 -13.42 -0.82 -4.49
N ILE A 219 -13.18 0.10 -3.55
CA ILE A 219 -12.01 0.10 -2.64
C ILE A 219 -12.32 -0.44 -1.24
N TYR A 220 -13.53 -0.97 -1.00
CA TYR A 220 -13.97 -1.46 0.33
C TYR A 220 -13.90 -0.42 1.47
N ILE A 221 -13.85 0.88 1.11
CA ILE A 221 -13.89 2.03 2.02
C ILE A 221 -14.98 2.97 1.52
N ASN A 222 -15.97 3.25 2.36
CA ASN A 222 -17.00 4.25 2.11
C ASN A 222 -16.62 5.62 2.75
N ARG A 223 -17.45 6.63 2.52
CA ARG A 223 -17.19 8.01 2.98
C ARG A 223 -17.10 8.14 4.51
N ASP A 224 -17.91 7.40 5.25
CA ASP A 224 -17.94 7.48 6.72
C ASP A 224 -16.74 6.76 7.30
N GLU A 225 -16.40 5.60 6.74
CA GLU A 225 -15.21 4.82 7.09
C GLU A 225 -13.92 5.61 6.85
N PHE A 226 -13.88 6.39 5.77
CA PHE A 226 -12.74 7.24 5.44
C PHE A 226 -12.40 8.22 6.56
N ILE A 227 -13.39 8.93 7.11
CA ILE A 227 -13.15 9.89 8.21
C ILE A 227 -12.98 9.19 9.56
N GLN A 228 -13.47 7.96 9.71
CA GLN A 228 -13.45 7.19 10.96
C GLN A 228 -12.30 6.17 11.05
N GLY A 229 -11.13 6.50 10.48
CA GLY A 229 -9.91 5.71 10.66
C GLY A 229 -9.42 4.94 9.43
N CYS A 230 -10.01 5.17 8.26
CA CYS A 230 -9.51 4.67 6.97
C CYS A 230 -9.07 5.83 6.05
N THR A 231 -8.41 6.86 6.60
CA THR A 231 -8.04 8.06 5.84
C THR A 231 -6.77 7.85 5.01
N LEU A 232 -6.94 7.71 3.70
CA LEU A 232 -5.86 7.56 2.72
C LEU A 232 -6.00 8.59 1.60
N TYR A 233 -4.94 9.30 1.23
CA TYR A 233 -4.98 10.25 0.11
C TYR A 233 -4.22 9.67 -1.07
N ALA A 234 -4.87 9.48 -2.21
CA ALA A 234 -4.21 9.01 -3.42
C ALA A 234 -4.12 10.12 -4.48
N PHE A 235 -3.05 10.10 -5.27
CA PHE A 235 -2.80 10.99 -6.39
C PHE A 235 -2.31 10.18 -7.58
N ASP A 236 -2.92 10.42 -8.73
CA ASP A 236 -2.39 9.99 -10.02
C ASP A 236 -1.35 11.01 -10.46
N LEU A 237 -0.15 10.53 -10.75
CA LEU A 237 1.01 11.32 -11.18
C LEU A 237 1.39 11.00 -12.64
N THR A 238 0.58 10.20 -13.34
CA THR A 238 0.79 9.94 -14.76
C THR A 238 0.58 11.22 -15.58
N PRO A 239 1.43 11.49 -16.59
CA PRO A 239 1.32 12.70 -17.41
C PRO A 239 -0.03 12.83 -18.14
N ASP A 240 -0.67 11.70 -18.43
CA ASP A 240 -1.89 11.58 -19.22
C ASP A 240 -3.13 11.22 -18.39
N LEU A 241 -2.97 11.07 -17.06
CA LEU A 241 -4.02 10.65 -16.12
C LEU A 241 -4.66 9.30 -16.51
N CYS A 242 -3.88 8.41 -17.12
CA CYS A 242 -4.32 7.08 -17.52
C CYS A 242 -3.48 5.99 -16.83
N ASP A 243 -4.09 5.34 -15.85
CA ASP A 243 -3.49 4.16 -15.23
C ASP A 243 -3.72 2.91 -16.08
N GLY A 244 -2.66 2.42 -16.74
CA GLY A 244 -2.57 1.02 -17.16
C GLY A 244 -2.90 0.67 -18.61
N SER A 245 -3.23 1.64 -19.48
CA SER A 245 -3.44 1.33 -20.91
C SER A 245 -2.13 1.21 -21.70
N HIS A 246 -1.04 1.78 -21.20
CA HIS A 246 0.27 1.77 -21.85
C HIS A 246 1.40 2.07 -20.85
N LEU A 247 2.64 2.00 -21.35
CA LEU A 247 3.82 2.46 -20.62
C LEU A 247 3.97 3.96 -20.81
N ASN A 248 4.01 4.70 -19.71
CA ASN A 248 4.32 6.11 -19.69
C ASN A 248 5.82 6.34 -19.86
N LEU A 249 6.18 7.47 -20.46
CA LEU A 249 7.57 7.90 -20.54
C LEU A 249 8.14 8.09 -19.13
N VAL A 250 9.31 7.50 -18.89
CA VAL A 250 10.04 7.65 -17.64
C VAL A 250 10.52 9.09 -17.54
N ASN A 251 9.88 9.86 -16.67
CA ASN A 251 10.26 11.23 -16.39
C ASN A 251 11.01 11.31 -15.06
N GLN A 252 11.96 12.25 -14.99
CA GLN A 252 12.60 12.65 -13.74
C GLN A 252 11.96 13.94 -13.25
N GLY A 253 11.85 14.09 -11.94
CA GLY A 253 11.23 15.26 -11.35
C GLY A 253 11.37 15.26 -9.85
N ASN A 254 11.05 16.40 -9.27
CA ASN A 254 11.04 16.61 -7.84
C ASN A 254 9.62 16.47 -7.29
N LEU A 255 9.38 15.43 -6.49
CA LEU A 255 8.13 15.27 -5.76
C LEU A 255 8.25 15.92 -4.37
N ARG A 256 7.38 16.90 -4.10
CA ARG A 256 7.23 17.54 -2.79
C ARG A 256 5.82 17.34 -2.24
N ILE A 257 5.73 17.06 -0.94
CA ILE A 257 4.46 16.96 -0.21
C ILE A 257 4.42 17.98 0.92
N GLU A 258 3.26 18.56 1.16
CA GLU A 258 2.99 19.51 2.25
C GLU A 258 1.71 19.13 2.99
N LEU A 259 1.81 18.97 4.30
CA LEU A 259 0.69 18.68 5.19
C LEU A 259 0.57 19.83 6.21
N LYS A 260 -0.65 20.29 6.48
CA LYS A 260 -0.96 21.17 7.63
C LYS A 260 -2.16 20.64 8.39
N PHE A 261 -2.19 20.93 9.68
CA PHE A 261 -3.19 20.46 10.62
C PHE A 261 -3.91 21.65 11.25
N ALA A 262 -5.23 21.54 11.44
CA ALA A 262 -6.05 22.57 12.07
C ALA A 262 -5.71 22.78 13.56
N SER A 263 -5.16 21.75 14.19
CA SER A 263 -4.71 21.75 15.58
C SER A 263 -3.32 21.12 15.67
N ALA A 264 -2.58 21.45 16.74
CA ALA A 264 -1.32 20.79 17.04
C ALA A 264 -1.52 19.28 17.16
N LEU A 265 -0.62 18.49 16.57
CA LEU A 265 -0.68 17.03 16.67
C LEU A 265 -0.62 16.59 18.14
N GLU A 266 -1.57 15.75 18.57
CA GLU A 266 -1.66 15.28 19.96
C GLU A 266 -0.59 14.22 20.30
N LYS A 267 -0.13 13.50 19.28
CA LYS A 267 0.90 12.47 19.32
C LYS A 267 1.89 12.64 18.18
N THR A 268 3.06 12.02 18.32
CA THR A 268 3.98 11.84 17.20
C THR A 268 3.38 10.84 16.23
N ILE A 269 3.36 11.18 14.94
CA ILE A 269 2.77 10.36 13.88
C ILE A 269 3.84 9.95 12.86
N SER A 270 3.60 8.83 12.20
CA SER A 270 4.33 8.37 11.02
C SER A 270 3.49 8.68 9.78
N VAL A 271 4.02 9.52 8.90
CA VAL A 271 3.46 9.74 7.55
C VAL A 271 4.04 8.67 6.64
N LEU A 272 3.18 7.77 6.20
CA LEU A 272 3.50 6.74 5.21
C LEU A 272 3.29 7.32 3.83
N VAL A 273 4.36 7.32 3.05
CA VAL A 273 4.36 7.69 1.65
C VAL A 273 4.57 6.41 0.87
N TYR A 274 3.51 5.89 0.29
CA TYR A 274 3.52 4.73 -0.59
C TYR A 274 3.48 5.22 -2.03
N VAL A 275 4.35 4.69 -2.87
CA VAL A 275 4.45 5.08 -4.28
C VAL A 275 4.57 3.85 -5.18
N GLU A 276 4.07 3.99 -6.39
CA GLU A 276 4.19 2.99 -7.44
C GLU A 276 5.00 3.58 -8.60
N PHE A 277 6.01 2.83 -9.04
CA PHE A 277 6.81 3.13 -10.22
C PHE A 277 6.48 2.14 -11.32
N GLN A 278 6.46 2.62 -12.56
CA GLN A 278 6.38 1.74 -13.71
C GLN A 278 7.79 1.31 -14.09
N ASN A 279 8.07 0.02 -13.96
CA ASN A 279 9.38 -0.57 -14.21
C ASN A 279 9.28 -1.81 -15.09
N MET A 280 10.41 -2.33 -15.54
CA MET A 280 10.45 -3.50 -16.41
C MET A 280 11.53 -4.49 -15.97
N ILE A 281 11.14 -5.75 -15.95
CA ILE A 281 12.05 -6.90 -15.83
C ILE A 281 12.18 -7.53 -17.21
N GLU A 282 13.42 -7.81 -17.63
CA GLU A 282 13.71 -8.54 -18.86
C GLU A 282 14.34 -9.90 -18.54
N ILE A 283 13.92 -10.93 -19.26
CA ILE A 283 14.51 -12.26 -19.19
C ILE A 283 15.11 -12.59 -20.56
N THR A 284 16.42 -12.76 -20.59
CA THR A 284 17.16 -12.99 -21.83
C THR A 284 17.05 -14.44 -22.30
N ASN A 285 17.55 -14.73 -23.51
CA ASN A 285 17.64 -16.10 -24.02
C ASN A 285 18.36 -17.05 -23.04
N SER A 286 19.44 -16.57 -22.41
CA SER A 286 20.23 -17.31 -21.43
C SER A 286 19.59 -17.37 -20.03
N ARG A 287 18.34 -16.90 -19.88
CA ARG A 287 17.60 -16.83 -18.60
C ARG A 287 18.21 -15.91 -17.56
N ASN A 288 19.05 -14.96 -17.98
CA ASN A 288 19.48 -13.88 -17.10
C ASN A 288 18.33 -12.90 -16.90
N VAL A 289 18.13 -12.48 -15.65
CA VAL A 289 17.14 -11.48 -15.26
C VAL A 289 17.82 -10.11 -15.21
N LEU A 290 17.32 -9.16 -16.00
CA LEU A 290 17.75 -7.77 -16.03
C LEU A 290 16.62 -6.89 -15.51
N CYS A 291 16.94 -5.88 -14.72
CA CYS A 291 15.97 -4.92 -14.19
C CYS A 291 16.42 -3.50 -14.57
N ASP A 292 15.48 -2.62 -14.86
CA ASP A 292 15.74 -1.18 -15.07
C ASP A 292 15.79 -0.37 -13.76
N PHE A 293 15.88 -1.07 -12.63
CA PHE A 293 15.89 -0.50 -11.29
C PHE A 293 16.89 -1.21 -10.38
N SER A 294 17.29 -0.53 -9.30
CA SER A 294 18.14 -1.12 -8.26
C SER A 294 17.35 -2.13 -7.41
N ILE A 295 17.92 -3.33 -7.26
CA ILE A 295 17.43 -4.44 -6.43
C ILE A 295 17.92 -4.25 -4.99
#